data_AF-A0A1J0TVK1-F1
#
_entry.id   AF-A0A1J0TVK1-F1
#
_cell.length_a   1.000
_cell.length_b   1.000
_cell.length_c   1.000
_cell.angle_alpha   90.00
_cell.angle_beta   90.00
_cell.angle_gamma   90.00
#
_symmetry.space_group_name_H-M   'P 1'
#
loop_
_entity.id
_entity.type
_entity.pdbx_description
1 polymer ?
#
loop_
_entity_poly.entity_id
_entity_poly.type
_entity_poly.pdbx_seq_one_letter_code
_entity_poly.pdbx_strand_id
1 'polypeptide(L)'
;MDNTLPELITDRIGPLVEPVHEAFEFARHTLQTKHEGLYDEREQRWLRTHALRGGAWRNLRDLGLPASWALTGRHRRNGEIHLAYGSGEMQVRVLHTFPVNYAPVAGYNGARRAYYTNTAIEELSDPFTTQRLILLWQEPDDSAEFELTMIRPLEPGRIGRHVKSDLVIPMPRTLSAFEALTFDPQDDEQSLLFEIDDDELEDGTDV
;
A
#
# COMPACT_ATOMS: atom_id res chain seq x y z
N MET A 1 -9.57 16.17 -23.72
CA MET A 1 -9.73 14.72 -23.60
C MET A 1 -10.19 14.48 -22.20
N ASP A 2 -11.33 13.82 -22.01
CA ASP A 2 -11.77 13.44 -20.68
C ASP A 2 -10.84 12.30 -20.23
N ASN A 3 -9.98 12.56 -19.23
CA ASN A 3 -9.16 11.50 -18.64
C ASN A 3 -10.09 10.47 -18.01
N THR A 4 -9.86 9.19 -18.30
CA THR A 4 -10.50 8.09 -17.58
C THR A 4 -10.10 8.13 -16.10
N LEU A 5 -10.90 7.53 -15.21
CA LEU A 5 -10.56 7.50 -13.79
C LEU A 5 -9.19 6.82 -13.51
N PRO A 6 -8.82 5.70 -14.17
CA PRO A 6 -7.47 5.15 -14.06
C PRO A 6 -6.38 6.15 -14.42
N GLU A 7 -6.50 6.85 -15.56
CA GLU A 7 -5.54 7.87 -15.99
C GLU A 7 -5.45 9.03 -14.99
N LEU A 8 -6.58 9.48 -14.45
CA LEU A 8 -6.63 10.51 -13.41
C LEU A 8 -5.94 10.05 -12.13
N ILE A 9 -6.13 8.79 -11.72
CA ILE A 9 -5.45 8.24 -10.54
C ILE A 9 -3.95 8.21 -10.78
N THR A 10 -3.51 7.69 -11.92
CA THR A 10 -2.10 7.60 -12.33
C THR A 10 -1.42 8.96 -12.34
N ASP A 11 -2.03 9.94 -13.00
CA ASP A 11 -1.52 11.32 -13.07
C ASP A 11 -1.33 11.92 -11.67
N ARG A 12 -2.28 11.67 -10.76
CA ARG A 12 -2.23 12.20 -9.39
C ARG A 12 -1.19 11.49 -8.50
N ILE A 13 -0.96 10.19 -8.69
CA ILE A 13 0.01 9.43 -7.88
C ILE A 13 1.43 9.52 -8.42
N GLY A 14 1.65 9.85 -9.70
CA GLY A 14 2.97 10.00 -10.30
C GLY A 14 3.94 10.85 -9.47
N PRO A 15 3.54 12.06 -9.03
CA PRO A 15 4.38 12.89 -8.17
C PRO A 15 4.77 12.26 -6.82
N LEU A 16 4.04 11.25 -6.32
CA LEU A 16 4.38 10.55 -5.07
C LEU A 16 5.42 9.44 -5.24
N VAL A 17 5.68 8.99 -6.48
CA VAL A 17 6.52 7.83 -6.76
C VAL A 17 7.89 7.97 -6.09
N GLU A 18 8.66 8.98 -6.49
CA GLU A 18 10.01 9.18 -5.98
C GLU A 18 10.03 9.56 -4.49
N PRO A 19 9.20 10.51 -3.99
CA PRO A 19 9.21 10.86 -2.56
C PRO A 19 8.93 9.70 -1.61
N VAL A 20 8.03 8.78 -1.98
CA VAL A 20 7.73 7.64 -1.11
C VAL A 20 8.86 6.61 -1.13
N HIS A 21 9.43 6.32 -2.30
CA HIS A 21 10.63 5.48 -2.41
C HIS A 21 11.79 6.05 -1.60
N GLU A 22 12.10 7.34 -1.80
CA GLU A 22 13.16 8.04 -1.08
C GLU A 22 12.96 8.01 0.43
N ALA A 23 11.70 8.14 0.90
CA ALA A 23 11.42 8.10 2.32
C ALA A 23 11.69 6.73 2.95
N PHE A 24 11.33 5.64 2.27
CA PHE A 24 11.65 4.28 2.73
C PHE A 24 13.15 4.00 2.65
N GLU A 25 13.81 4.43 1.58
CA GLU A 25 15.26 4.30 1.41
C GLU A 25 16.03 5.07 2.48
N PHE A 26 15.63 6.30 2.77
CA PHE A 26 16.22 7.10 3.85
C PHE A 26 16.01 6.43 5.21
N ALA A 27 14.84 5.86 5.46
CA ALA A 27 14.55 5.14 6.70
C ALA A 27 15.46 3.91 6.84
N ARG A 28 15.59 3.10 5.78
CA ARG A 28 16.49 1.93 5.72
C ARG A 28 17.93 2.34 5.99
N HIS A 29 18.43 3.33 5.25
CA HIS A 29 19.79 3.84 5.42
C HIS A 29 20.04 4.33 6.85
N THR A 30 19.08 5.03 7.44
CA THR A 30 19.17 5.51 8.84
C THR A 30 19.25 4.35 9.83
N LEU A 31 18.46 3.30 9.64
CA LEU A 31 18.50 2.12 10.50
C LEU A 31 19.85 1.40 10.40
N GLN A 32 20.33 1.18 9.17
CA GLN A 32 21.59 0.49 8.92
C GLN A 32 22.81 1.25 9.41
N THR A 33 22.81 2.60 9.34
CA THR A 33 24.01 3.40 9.65
C THR A 33 24.01 4.02 11.04
N LYS A 34 22.85 4.30 11.63
CA LYS A 34 22.76 5.00 12.94
C LYS A 34 22.19 4.13 14.05
N HIS A 35 21.60 2.99 13.70
CA HIS A 35 20.93 2.09 14.64
C HIS A 35 21.31 0.62 14.38
N GLU A 36 22.55 0.39 13.96
CA GLU A 36 23.10 -0.96 13.82
C GLU A 36 22.93 -1.75 15.12
N GLY A 37 22.43 -2.98 15.03
CA GLY A 37 22.17 -3.86 16.18
C GLY A 37 20.94 -3.50 17.02
N LEU A 38 20.06 -2.60 16.56
CA LEU A 38 18.82 -2.25 17.27
C LEU A 38 17.85 -3.43 17.39
N TYR A 39 17.89 -4.37 16.45
CA TYR A 39 17.01 -5.54 16.41
C TYR A 39 17.74 -6.77 15.88
N ASP A 40 17.28 -7.95 16.28
CA ASP A 40 17.65 -9.20 15.64
C ASP A 40 16.86 -9.38 14.34
N GLU A 41 17.54 -9.51 13.21
CA GLU A 41 16.88 -9.57 11.90
C GLU A 41 16.00 -10.79 11.71
N ARG A 42 16.28 -11.90 12.42
CA ARG A 42 15.52 -13.16 12.29
C ARG A 42 14.31 -13.18 13.21
N GLU A 43 14.49 -12.76 14.46
CA GLU A 43 13.46 -12.84 15.49
C GLU A 43 12.58 -11.59 15.57
N GLN A 44 13.11 -10.44 15.13
CA GLN A 44 12.52 -9.12 15.36
C GLN A 44 12.25 -8.35 14.06
N ARG A 45 12.01 -9.05 12.93
CA ARG A 45 11.63 -8.43 11.65
C ARG A 45 10.41 -7.50 11.78
N TRP A 46 9.48 -7.81 12.68
CA TRP A 46 8.35 -6.93 12.98
C TRP A 46 8.80 -5.55 13.50
N LEU A 47 9.84 -5.50 14.34
CA LEU A 47 10.38 -4.25 14.88
C LEU A 47 11.03 -3.43 13.77
N ARG A 48 11.76 -4.07 12.85
CA ARG A 48 12.27 -3.45 11.63
C ARG A 48 11.16 -2.83 10.79
N THR A 49 10.08 -3.57 10.51
CA THR A 49 8.93 -3.05 9.76
C THR A 49 8.33 -1.80 10.40
N HIS A 50 8.20 -1.79 11.73
CA HIS A 50 7.71 -0.61 12.47
C HIS A 50 8.69 0.55 12.43
N ALA A 51 9.99 0.28 12.55
CA ALA A 51 11.05 1.28 12.50
C ALA A 51 11.14 1.95 11.12
N LEU A 52 11.09 1.16 10.05
CA LEU A 52 11.03 1.64 8.66
C LEU A 52 9.81 2.52 8.43
N ARG A 53 8.63 2.07 8.86
CA ARG A 53 7.39 2.87 8.76
C ARG A 53 7.52 4.21 9.49
N GLY A 54 8.03 4.20 10.72
CA GLY A 54 8.23 5.43 11.48
C GLY A 54 9.27 6.38 10.86
N GLY A 55 10.36 5.82 10.31
CA GLY A 55 11.39 6.56 9.60
C GLY A 55 10.87 7.20 8.31
N ALA A 56 10.14 6.44 7.50
CA ALA A 56 9.57 6.91 6.25
C ALA A 56 8.55 8.04 6.51
N TRP A 57 7.66 7.87 7.49
CA TRP A 57 6.72 8.93 7.87
C TRP A 57 7.43 10.23 8.27
N ARG A 58 8.49 10.11 9.08
CA ARG A 58 9.27 11.27 9.52
C ARG A 58 9.94 11.97 8.34
N ASN A 59 10.53 11.20 7.43
CA ASN A 59 11.17 11.75 6.25
C ASN A 59 10.17 12.47 5.34
N LEU A 60 9.00 11.86 5.05
CA LEU A 60 7.92 12.50 4.29
C LEU A 60 7.42 13.80 4.95
N ARG A 61 7.37 13.83 6.29
CA ARG A 61 6.98 15.03 7.03
C ARG A 61 8.02 16.14 6.91
N ASP A 62 9.29 15.78 7.00
CA ASP A 62 10.38 16.75 7.08
C ASP A 62 10.77 17.31 5.71
N LEU A 63 10.74 16.49 4.64
CA LEU A 63 10.97 16.93 3.26
C LEU A 63 9.74 17.60 2.63
N GLY A 64 8.55 17.27 3.14
CA GLY A 64 7.29 17.67 2.55
C GLY A 64 6.84 16.72 1.44
N LEU A 65 5.61 16.93 0.99
CA LEU A 65 5.00 16.19 -0.12
C LEU A 65 4.84 17.11 -1.33
N PRO A 66 4.69 16.53 -2.54
CA PRO A 66 4.32 17.29 -3.72
C PRO A 66 3.06 18.14 -3.52
N ALA A 67 2.89 19.15 -4.36
CA ALA A 67 1.71 20.00 -4.33
C ALA A 67 0.42 19.17 -4.36
N SER A 68 -0.60 19.63 -3.61
CA SER A 68 -1.89 18.96 -3.39
C SER A 68 -1.87 17.69 -2.53
N TRP A 69 -0.71 17.12 -2.21
CA TRP A 69 -0.60 15.99 -1.29
C TRP A 69 -0.31 16.44 0.14
N ALA A 70 -0.94 15.79 1.11
CA ALA A 70 -0.72 16.04 2.52
C ALA A 70 -0.64 14.74 3.32
N LEU A 71 0.23 14.72 4.33
CA LEU A 71 0.19 13.70 5.37
C LEU A 71 -1.06 13.91 6.21
N THR A 72 -1.85 12.86 6.35
CA THR A 72 -3.07 12.83 7.15
C THR A 72 -3.05 11.66 8.13
N GLY A 73 -4.17 11.39 8.79
CA GLY A 73 -4.28 10.32 9.77
C GLY A 73 -3.68 10.69 11.12
N ARG A 74 -3.41 9.68 11.94
CA ARG A 74 -2.90 9.87 13.31
C ARG A 74 -1.72 8.94 13.52
N HIS A 75 -0.52 9.34 13.10
CA HIS A 75 0.69 8.49 13.17
C HIS A 75 0.94 7.86 14.55
N ARG A 76 0.58 8.55 15.64
CA ARG A 76 0.63 7.99 17.02
C ARG A 76 -0.20 6.70 17.22
N ARG A 77 -1.14 6.40 16.33
CA ARG A 77 -1.90 5.15 16.29
C ARG A 77 -1.13 4.16 15.42
N ASN A 78 -0.30 3.35 16.05
CA ASN A 78 0.42 2.24 15.41
C ASN A 78 1.24 2.61 14.15
N GLY A 79 1.76 3.84 14.10
CA GLY A 79 2.60 4.31 13.00
C GLY A 79 1.86 4.54 11.69
N GLU A 80 0.54 4.81 11.71
CA GLU A 80 -0.25 5.12 10.50
C GLU A 80 0.46 6.13 9.58
N ILE A 81 0.56 5.81 8.29
CA ILE A 81 0.95 6.74 7.24
C ILE A 81 -0.24 6.83 6.29
N HIS A 82 -0.96 7.95 6.35
CA HIS A 82 -2.05 8.23 5.43
C HIS A 82 -1.71 9.47 4.60
N LEU A 83 -2.08 9.45 3.33
CA LEU A 83 -1.92 10.58 2.40
C LEU A 83 -3.31 10.99 1.90
N ALA A 84 -3.49 12.28 1.67
CA ALA A 84 -4.68 12.79 0.99
C ALA A 84 -4.29 13.73 -0.13
N TYR A 85 -4.98 13.62 -1.26
CA TYR A 85 -4.88 14.54 -2.39
C TYR A 85 -6.02 15.57 -2.37
N GLY A 86 -5.69 16.83 -2.61
CA GLY A 86 -6.64 17.94 -2.64
C GLY A 86 -7.38 18.06 -1.32
N SER A 87 -8.70 18.20 -1.38
CA SER A 87 -9.55 18.26 -0.17
C SER A 87 -10.03 16.87 0.31
N GLY A 88 -9.31 15.80 -0.05
CA GLY A 88 -9.70 14.42 0.24
C GLY A 88 -10.40 13.70 -0.91
N GLU A 89 -10.18 14.15 -2.13
CA GLU A 89 -10.65 13.49 -3.36
C GLU A 89 -10.01 12.11 -3.54
N MET A 90 -8.76 11.97 -3.07
CA MET A 90 -8.07 10.68 -2.98
C MET A 90 -7.49 10.53 -1.58
N GLN A 91 -7.62 9.33 -1.04
CA GLN A 91 -7.03 8.94 0.23
C GLN A 91 -6.18 7.70 0.01
N VAL A 92 -4.98 7.69 0.59
CA VAL A 92 -4.05 6.55 0.51
C VAL A 92 -3.70 6.10 1.92
N ARG A 93 -3.77 4.80 2.17
CA ARG A 93 -3.18 4.19 3.37
C ARG A 93 -1.95 3.40 2.97
N VAL A 94 -0.82 3.68 3.59
CA VAL A 94 0.43 2.95 3.33
C VAL A 94 0.54 1.76 4.29
N LEU A 95 0.49 0.54 3.75
CA LEU A 95 0.44 -0.70 4.52
C LEU A 95 1.59 -1.61 4.11
N HIS A 96 2.19 -2.27 5.11
CA HIS A 96 3.15 -3.33 4.83
C HIS A 96 2.41 -4.57 4.31
N THR A 97 2.93 -5.22 3.28
CA THR A 97 2.37 -6.45 2.71
C THR A 97 3.24 -7.66 3.04
N PHE A 98 2.60 -8.81 3.28
CA PHE A 98 3.25 -10.12 3.36
C PHE A 98 2.17 -11.21 3.16
N PRO A 99 2.25 -12.08 2.13
CA PRO A 99 3.28 -12.15 1.08
C PRO A 99 3.22 -10.99 0.04
N VAL A 100 4.14 -11.02 -0.93
CA VAL A 100 4.37 -9.98 -1.96
C VAL A 100 3.11 -9.62 -2.74
N ASN A 101 2.74 -8.34 -2.75
CA ASN A 101 1.56 -7.79 -3.45
C ASN A 101 0.17 -8.26 -2.94
N TYR A 102 0.09 -8.82 -1.73
CA TYR A 102 -1.19 -9.18 -1.11
C TYR A 102 -1.63 -8.12 -0.10
N ALA A 103 -2.61 -7.30 -0.48
CA ALA A 103 -3.14 -6.34 0.48
C ALA A 103 -3.70 -7.04 1.73
N PRO A 104 -3.31 -6.60 2.95
CA PRO A 104 -3.79 -7.22 4.17
C PRO A 104 -5.30 -6.97 4.31
N VAL A 105 -6.05 -7.99 4.69
CA VAL A 105 -7.50 -7.89 4.90
C VAL A 105 -7.84 -6.80 5.92
N ALA A 106 -8.99 -6.15 5.74
CA ALA A 106 -9.45 -5.07 6.62
C ALA A 106 -9.74 -5.54 8.06
N GLY A 107 -10.01 -6.83 8.26
CA GLY A 107 -10.43 -7.40 9.54
C GLY A 107 -11.86 -6.98 9.94
N TYR A 108 -12.18 -7.05 11.23
CA TYR A 108 -13.54 -6.83 11.75
C TYR A 108 -13.91 -5.35 11.98
N ASN A 109 -12.93 -4.43 11.93
CA ASN A 109 -13.19 -3.03 12.23
C ASN A 109 -14.03 -2.36 11.13
N GLY A 110 -15.24 -1.91 11.47
CA GLY A 110 -16.19 -1.33 10.50
C GLY A 110 -15.63 -0.16 9.68
N ALA A 111 -14.89 0.75 10.31
CA ALA A 111 -14.28 1.89 9.61
C ALA A 111 -13.15 1.46 8.65
N ARG A 112 -12.38 0.43 9.01
CA ARG A 112 -11.37 -0.16 8.11
C ARG A 112 -12.02 -0.90 6.95
N ARG A 113 -13.10 -1.66 7.20
CA ARG A 113 -13.88 -2.34 6.16
C ARG A 113 -14.48 -1.35 5.17
N ALA A 114 -15.13 -0.29 5.66
CA ALA A 114 -15.68 0.76 4.79
C ALA A 114 -14.63 1.45 3.93
N TYR A 115 -13.38 1.57 4.41
CA TYR A 115 -12.29 2.12 3.61
C TYR A 115 -11.92 1.22 2.41
N TYR A 116 -12.05 -0.10 2.57
CA TYR A 116 -11.71 -1.09 1.55
C TYR A 116 -12.83 -1.29 0.52
N THR A 117 -14.00 -0.65 0.69
CA THR A 117 -15.16 -0.86 -0.17
C THR A 117 -15.37 0.35 -1.07
N ASN A 118 -14.61 0.42 -2.17
CA ASN A 118 -14.91 1.35 -3.26
C ASN A 118 -16.05 0.81 -4.14
N THR A 119 -16.75 1.72 -4.82
CA THR A 119 -17.62 1.36 -5.95
C THR A 119 -16.72 1.03 -7.15
N ALA A 120 -17.05 -0.05 -7.86
CA ALA A 120 -16.30 -0.49 -9.04
C ALA A 120 -16.28 0.61 -10.09
N ILE A 121 -15.16 0.78 -10.81
CA ILE A 121 -15.00 1.85 -11.82
C ILE A 121 -16.14 1.81 -12.85
N GLU A 122 -16.54 0.62 -13.29
CA GLU A 122 -17.61 0.40 -14.27
C GLU A 122 -18.99 0.84 -13.76
N GLU A 123 -19.18 0.89 -12.45
CA GLU A 123 -20.43 1.25 -11.78
C GLU A 123 -20.46 2.72 -11.32
N LEU A 124 -19.36 3.46 -11.50
CA LEU A 124 -19.28 4.86 -11.11
C LEU A 124 -20.09 5.73 -12.06
N SER A 125 -21.15 6.32 -11.53
CA SER A 125 -21.90 7.39 -12.20
C SER A 125 -21.32 8.78 -11.94
N ASP A 126 -20.50 8.93 -10.89
CA ASP A 126 -19.87 10.19 -10.49
C ASP A 126 -18.33 10.02 -10.36
N PRO A 127 -17.53 10.66 -11.25
CA PRO A 127 -16.07 10.59 -11.19
C PRO A 127 -15.48 11.31 -9.97
N PHE A 128 -16.25 12.14 -9.25
CA PHE A 128 -15.79 12.91 -8.08
C PHE A 128 -15.95 12.16 -6.75
N THR A 129 -16.37 10.89 -6.78
CA THR A 129 -16.37 10.04 -5.59
C THR A 129 -14.96 9.96 -5.00
N THR A 130 -14.83 10.04 -3.66
CA THR A 130 -13.52 9.88 -3.01
C THR A 130 -12.91 8.52 -3.34
N GLN A 131 -11.72 8.54 -3.93
CA GLN A 131 -10.96 7.35 -4.29
C GLN A 131 -10.14 6.88 -3.08
N ARG A 132 -10.43 5.68 -2.57
CA ARG A 132 -9.71 5.10 -1.43
C ARG A 132 -8.73 4.07 -1.93
N LEU A 133 -7.45 4.35 -1.78
CA LEU A 133 -6.35 3.51 -2.25
C LEU A 133 -5.54 2.97 -1.09
N ILE A 134 -4.82 1.89 -1.36
CA ILE A 134 -3.83 1.31 -0.45
C ILE A 134 -2.51 1.25 -1.18
N LEU A 135 -1.49 1.90 -0.61
CA LEU A 135 -0.12 1.74 -1.04
C LEU A 135 0.50 0.59 -0.24
N LEU A 136 0.76 -0.52 -0.91
CA LEU A 136 1.49 -1.66 -0.36
C LEU A 136 2.97 -1.38 -0.47
N TRP A 137 3.70 -1.66 0.60
CA TRP A 137 5.15 -1.63 0.59
C TRP A 137 5.70 -2.91 1.21
N GLN A 138 6.87 -3.31 0.72
CA GLN A 138 7.65 -4.37 1.32
C GLN A 138 9.14 -4.18 1.01
N GLU A 139 9.94 -4.79 1.86
CA GLU A 139 11.37 -4.94 1.68
C GLU A 139 11.64 -6.43 1.41
N PRO A 140 11.89 -6.82 0.13
CA PRO A 140 12.12 -8.23 -0.22
C PRO A 140 13.34 -8.79 0.52
N ASP A 141 14.41 -7.99 0.52
CA ASP A 141 15.66 -8.21 1.22
C ASP A 141 16.27 -6.85 1.62
N ASP A 142 17.17 -6.87 2.61
CA ASP A 142 17.89 -5.73 3.16
C ASP A 142 18.70 -4.94 2.13
N SER A 143 19.10 -5.59 1.02
CA SER A 143 19.86 -5.00 -0.08
C SER A 143 19.03 -4.69 -1.33
N ALA A 144 17.81 -5.24 -1.42
CA ALA A 144 16.92 -5.05 -2.56
C ALA A 144 16.23 -3.69 -2.52
N GLU A 145 15.70 -3.24 -3.66
CA GLU A 145 14.83 -2.06 -3.69
C GLU A 145 13.49 -2.37 -3.01
N PHE A 146 12.87 -1.36 -2.39
CA PHE A 146 11.52 -1.49 -1.88
C PHE A 146 10.55 -1.74 -3.04
N GLU A 147 9.65 -2.70 -2.86
CA GLU A 147 8.56 -2.92 -3.80
C GLU A 147 7.32 -2.17 -3.32
N LEU A 148 6.85 -1.25 -4.16
CA LEU A 148 5.67 -0.42 -3.90
C LEU A 148 4.59 -0.70 -4.94
N THR A 149 3.36 -0.94 -4.47
CA THR A 149 2.20 -1.22 -5.33
C THR A 149 0.98 -0.48 -4.81
N MET A 150 0.36 0.33 -5.66
CA MET A 150 -0.90 1.00 -5.34
C MET A 150 -2.07 0.12 -5.76
N ILE A 151 -3.06 -0.06 -4.89
CA ILE A 151 -4.29 -0.76 -5.23
C ILE A 151 -5.56 0.04 -4.89
N ARG A 152 -6.65 -0.24 -5.60
CA ARG A 152 -7.99 0.25 -5.30
C ARG A 152 -8.90 -0.91 -4.89
N PRO A 153 -9.09 -1.14 -3.58
CA PRO A 153 -9.86 -2.29 -3.09
C PRO A 153 -11.37 -2.10 -3.32
N LEU A 154 -12.07 -3.18 -3.66
CA LEU A 154 -13.52 -3.23 -3.78
C LEU A 154 -14.20 -3.86 -2.58
N GLU A 155 -13.49 -4.71 -1.85
CA GLU A 155 -14.03 -5.38 -0.67
C GLU A 155 -13.02 -5.49 0.47
N PRO A 156 -13.48 -5.70 1.72
CA PRO A 156 -12.62 -5.87 2.89
C PRO A 156 -11.59 -7.02 2.82
N GLY A 157 -11.75 -7.95 1.87
CA GLY A 157 -11.00 -9.19 1.78
C GLY A 157 -11.45 -10.27 2.78
N ARG A 158 -10.96 -11.50 2.56
CA ARG A 158 -11.11 -12.65 3.46
C ARG A 158 -9.73 -13.24 3.71
N ILE A 159 -9.50 -13.77 4.92
CA ILE A 159 -8.23 -14.43 5.25
C ILE A 159 -8.00 -15.56 4.24
N GLY A 160 -6.75 -15.73 3.79
CA GLY A 160 -6.39 -16.73 2.77
C GLY A 160 -6.78 -16.35 1.33
N ARG A 161 -7.41 -15.19 1.11
CA ARG A 161 -7.78 -14.72 -0.23
C ARG A 161 -7.22 -13.33 -0.52
N HIS A 162 -6.95 -13.06 -1.79
CA HIS A 162 -6.62 -11.72 -2.25
C HIS A 162 -7.77 -10.74 -1.98
N VAL A 163 -7.41 -9.51 -1.62
CA VAL A 163 -8.37 -8.41 -1.59
C VAL A 163 -8.74 -8.06 -3.02
N LYS A 164 -10.02 -8.28 -3.39
CA LYS A 164 -10.52 -7.90 -4.71
C LYS A 164 -10.29 -6.40 -4.94
N SER A 165 -9.68 -6.06 -6.06
CA SER A 165 -9.33 -4.70 -6.46
C SER A 165 -9.67 -4.51 -7.93
N ASP A 166 -10.01 -3.28 -8.35
CA ASP A 166 -10.20 -2.95 -9.77
C ASP A 166 -9.07 -2.13 -10.36
N LEU A 167 -8.08 -1.75 -9.55
CA LEU A 167 -6.81 -1.21 -10.00
C LEU A 167 -5.67 -1.79 -9.17
N VAL A 168 -4.61 -2.20 -9.87
CA VAL A 168 -3.32 -2.57 -9.32
C VAL A 168 -2.26 -1.85 -10.16
N ILE A 169 -1.54 -0.92 -9.56
CA ILE A 169 -0.58 -0.05 -10.24
C ILE A 169 0.79 -0.22 -9.58
N PRO A 170 1.76 -0.84 -10.27
CA PRO A 170 3.14 -0.86 -9.82
C PRO A 170 3.67 0.57 -9.66
N MET A 171 4.41 0.84 -8.58
CA MET A 171 5.11 2.11 -8.38
C MET A 171 6.62 1.85 -8.45
N PRO A 172 7.22 1.84 -9.65
CA PRO A 172 8.67 1.68 -9.80
C PRO A 172 9.39 2.88 -9.18
N ARG A 173 10.71 2.79 -9.01
CA ARG A 173 11.47 3.80 -8.27
C ARG A 173 11.43 5.20 -8.86
N THR A 174 11.40 5.34 -10.18
CA THR A 174 11.50 6.63 -10.87
C THR A 174 10.20 7.03 -11.54
N LEU A 175 9.95 8.34 -11.63
CA LEU A 175 8.79 8.86 -12.35
C LEU A 175 8.81 8.45 -13.83
N SER A 176 9.98 8.45 -14.46
CA SER A 176 10.13 8.03 -15.86
C SER A 176 9.74 6.57 -16.10
N ALA A 177 10.07 5.66 -15.16
CA ALA A 177 9.66 4.27 -15.25
C ALA A 177 8.16 4.11 -14.99
N PHE A 178 7.59 4.95 -14.13
CA PHE A 178 6.16 4.99 -13.85
C PHE A 178 5.36 5.51 -15.05
N GLU A 179 5.81 6.58 -15.70
CA GLU A 179 5.18 7.15 -16.92
C GLU A 179 5.27 6.20 -18.12
N ALA A 180 6.26 5.30 -18.13
CA ALA A 180 6.40 4.27 -19.16
C ALA A 180 5.45 3.08 -18.96
N LEU A 181 4.70 3.01 -17.84
CA LEU A 181 3.71 1.97 -17.62
C LEU A 181 2.56 2.16 -18.61
N THR A 182 2.36 1.15 -19.45
CA THR A 182 1.17 1.07 -20.30
C THR A 182 0.05 0.41 -19.52
N PHE A 183 -1.08 1.10 -19.35
CA PHE A 183 -2.31 0.48 -18.87
C PHE A 183 -2.82 -0.48 -19.95
N ASP A 184 -2.65 -1.78 -19.72
CA ASP A 184 -3.33 -2.80 -20.51
C ASP A 184 -4.60 -3.22 -19.76
N PRO A 185 -5.81 -2.86 -20.24
CA PRO A 185 -7.06 -3.33 -19.66
C PRO A 185 -7.35 -4.81 -19.95
N GLN A 186 -6.41 -5.56 -20.54
CA GLN A 186 -6.53 -7.00 -20.74
C GLN A 186 -5.78 -7.77 -19.64
N ASP A 187 -6.51 -8.69 -19.02
CA ASP A 187 -6.02 -9.93 -18.41
C ASP A 187 -5.81 -9.95 -16.88
N ASP A 188 -6.94 -9.99 -16.14
CA ASP A 188 -7.01 -10.39 -14.73
C ASP A 188 -7.65 -11.80 -14.59
N GLU A 189 -7.37 -12.72 -15.51
CA GLU A 189 -7.78 -14.14 -15.39
C GLU A 189 -6.67 -15.08 -14.85
N GLN A 190 -5.51 -14.56 -14.45
CA GLN A 190 -4.46 -15.38 -13.82
C GLN A 190 -4.17 -14.99 -12.38
N SER A 191 -5.21 -15.05 -11.54
CA SER A 191 -5.01 -15.38 -10.12
C SER A 191 -4.50 -16.82 -10.05
N LEU A 192 -3.21 -16.99 -9.77
CA LEU A 192 -2.64 -18.27 -9.36
C LEU A 192 -3.38 -18.73 -8.10
N LEU A 193 -4.38 -19.57 -8.30
CA LEU A 193 -5.10 -20.31 -7.25
C LEU A 193 -4.10 -21.25 -6.58
N PHE A 194 -3.46 -20.79 -5.52
CA PHE A 194 -3.01 -21.71 -4.48
C PHE A 194 -4.24 -22.02 -3.62
N GLU A 195 -4.90 -23.14 -3.93
CA GLU A 195 -5.77 -23.82 -2.98
C GLU A 195 -4.89 -24.19 -1.79
N ILE A 196 -5.00 -23.43 -0.70
CA ILE A 196 -4.60 -23.91 0.61
C ILE A 196 -5.73 -24.84 1.03
N ASP A 197 -5.45 -26.15 1.08
CA ASP A 197 -6.36 -27.15 1.62
C ASP A 197 -6.70 -26.76 3.07
N ASP A 198 -7.98 -26.49 3.34
CA ASP A 198 -8.52 -26.04 4.64
C ASP A 198 -8.60 -27.20 5.67
N ASP A 199 -7.86 -28.29 5.48
CA ASP A 199 -8.03 -29.55 6.23
C ASP A 199 -7.13 -29.70 7.49
N GLU A 200 -6.38 -28.67 7.93
CA GLU A 200 -5.52 -28.77 9.13
C GLU A 200 -5.82 -27.73 10.24
N LEU A 201 -7.05 -27.23 10.35
CA LEU A 201 -7.48 -26.38 11.47
C LEU A 201 -8.69 -26.92 12.24
N GLU A 202 -8.77 -28.24 12.44
CA GLU A 202 -9.59 -28.86 13.49
C GLU A 202 -8.85 -30.09 14.06
N ASP A 203 -8.06 -29.92 15.12
CA ASP A 203 -8.35 -30.61 16.38
C ASP A 203 -7.53 -29.99 17.53
N GLY A 204 -8.25 -29.33 18.42
CA GLY A 204 -7.72 -28.77 19.65
C GLY A 204 -8.86 -28.68 20.65
N THR A 205 -9.58 -29.79 20.80
CA THR A 205 -10.61 -29.92 21.85
C THR A 205 -10.00 -30.43 23.16
N ASP A 206 -10.33 -29.67 24.21
CA ASP A 206 -10.08 -29.87 25.64
C ASP A 206 -9.96 -31.34 26.13
N VAL A 207 -8.89 -31.63 26.89
CA VAL A 207 -8.92 -32.19 28.28
C VAL A 207 -7.64 -31.78 29.03
#